data_AF-A0A847VIS1-F1
#
_entry.id   AF-A0A847VIS1-F1
#
_cell.length_a   1.000
_cell.length_b   1.000
_cell.length_c   1.000
_cell.angle_alpha   90.00
_cell.angle_beta   90.00
_cell.angle_gamma   90.00
#
_symmetry.space_group_name_H-M   'P 1'
#
loop_
_entity.id
_entity.type
_entity.pdbx_description
1 polymer ?
#
loop_
_entity_poly.entity_id
_entity_poly.type
_entity_poly.pdbx_seq_one_letter_code
_entity_poly.pdbx_strand_id
1 'polypeptide(L)'
;ALVVQVLMPGPMSYDKWAGIFAAQWMKVLTFAVVVALGWHAWIGMRNIWMDYVKPVGVRLVLMAATLTWLLACMGWAVQVLWRL
;
A
#
# COMPACT_ATOMS: atom_id res chain seq x y z
N ALA A 1 -22.82 -2.71 6.38
CA ALA A 1 -21.81 -2.82 7.45
C ALA A 1 -20.92 -1.58 7.54
N LEU A 2 -20.11 -1.27 6.51
CA LEU A 2 -19.18 -0.11 6.57
C LEU A 2 -19.89 1.22 6.90
N VAL A 3 -20.92 1.59 6.13
CA VAL A 3 -21.62 2.88 6.32
C VAL A 3 -22.20 3.03 7.74
N VAL A 4 -22.78 1.95 8.29
CA VAL A 4 -23.29 1.94 9.66
C VAL A 4 -22.17 2.15 10.68
N GLN A 5 -21.00 1.54 10.48
CA GLN A 5 -19.86 1.74 11.39
C GLN A 5 -19.26 3.14 11.30
N VAL A 6 -19.29 3.77 10.13
CA VAL A 6 -18.83 5.16 9.95
C VAL A 6 -19.79 6.14 10.62
N LEU A 7 -21.11 5.92 10.49
CA LEU A 7 -22.13 6.83 11.02
C LEU A 7 -22.43 6.59 12.51
N MET A 8 -22.22 5.38 13.02
CA MET A 8 -22.46 4.98 14.40
C MET A 8 -21.26 4.19 14.92
N PRO A 9 -20.15 4.89 15.27
CA PRO A 9 -18.94 4.23 15.72
C PRO A 9 -19.17 3.57 17.08
N GLY A 10 -19.14 2.24 17.08
CA GLY A 10 -19.05 1.42 18.29
C GLY A 10 -17.66 0.78 18.42
N PRO A 11 -17.43 -0.02 19.48
CA PRO A 11 -16.17 -0.75 19.65
C PRO A 11 -15.84 -1.62 18.42
N MET A 12 -14.62 -1.44 17.91
CA MET A 12 -14.10 -2.14 16.74
C MET A 12 -13.41 -3.44 17.16
N SER A 13 -14.14 -4.56 17.10
CA SER A 13 -13.57 -5.89 17.30
C SER A 13 -12.92 -6.43 16.02
N TYR A 14 -12.08 -7.44 16.15
CA TYR A 14 -11.43 -8.12 15.02
C TYR A 14 -12.46 -8.60 13.98
N ASP A 15 -13.50 -9.31 14.40
CA ASP A 15 -14.51 -9.87 13.48
C ASP A 15 -15.23 -8.78 12.67
N LYS A 16 -15.53 -7.65 13.31
CA LYS A 16 -16.17 -6.51 12.65
C LYS A 16 -15.24 -5.85 11.62
N TRP A 17 -13.96 -5.73 11.94
CA TRP A 17 -12.94 -5.20 11.04
C TRP A 17 -12.71 -6.15 9.86
N ALA A 18 -12.50 -7.44 10.14
CA ALA A 18 -12.31 -8.47 9.13
C ALA A 18 -13.52 -8.56 8.20
N GLY A 19 -14.74 -8.47 8.74
CA GLY A 19 -15.97 -8.45 7.96
C GLY A 19 -16.10 -7.26 6.99
N ILE A 20 -15.51 -6.10 7.29
CA ILE A 20 -15.45 -4.97 6.34
C ILE A 20 -14.54 -5.31 5.16
N PHE A 21 -13.32 -5.77 5.46
CA PHE A 21 -12.30 -6.03 4.43
C PHE A 21 -12.52 -7.34 3.67
N ALA A 22 -13.34 -8.26 4.19
CA ALA A 22 -13.75 -9.48 3.50
C ALA A 22 -14.66 -9.19 2.28
N ALA A 23 -15.38 -8.07 2.28
CA ALA A 23 -16.25 -7.70 1.16
C ALA A 23 -15.43 -7.41 -0.11
N GLN A 24 -15.82 -8.04 -1.23
CA GLN A 24 -15.05 -7.98 -2.49
C GLN A 24 -14.78 -6.56 -2.99
N TRP A 25 -15.78 -5.67 -2.90
CA TRP A 25 -15.61 -4.27 -3.32
C TRP A 25 -14.58 -3.52 -2.44
N MET A 26 -14.49 -3.86 -1.15
CA MET A 26 -13.51 -3.29 -0.23
C MET A 26 -12.11 -3.83 -0.53
N LYS A 27 -11.98 -5.11 -0.91
CA LYS A 27 -10.71 -5.67 -1.41
C LYS A 27 -10.22 -4.95 -2.66
N VAL A 28 -11.10 -4.75 -3.65
CA VAL A 28 -10.75 -4.01 -4.87
C VAL A 28 -10.36 -2.56 -4.57
N LEU A 29 -11.13 -1.86 -3.72
CA LEU A 29 -10.81 -0.49 -3.32
C LEU A 29 -9.46 -0.40 -2.60
N THR A 30 -9.21 -1.29 -1.63
CA THR A 30 -7.96 -1.33 -0.87
C THR A 30 -6.78 -1.63 -1.79
N PHE A 31 -6.94 -2.58 -2.72
CA PHE A 31 -5.93 -2.89 -3.72
C PHE A 31 -5.61 -1.67 -4.61
N ALA A 32 -6.63 -0.97 -5.11
CA ALA A 32 -6.43 0.23 -5.92
C ALA A 32 -5.66 1.33 -5.15
N VAL A 33 -5.96 1.51 -3.87
CA VAL A 33 -5.24 2.45 -2.99
C VAL A 33 -3.78 2.02 -2.81
N VAL A 34 -3.50 0.73 -2.60
CA VAL A 34 -2.13 0.20 -2.49
C VAL A 34 -1.34 0.47 -3.77
N VAL A 35 -1.93 0.25 -4.94
CA VAL A 35 -1.30 0.55 -6.24
C VAL A 35 -1.03 2.05 -6.39
N ALA A 36 -2.00 2.90 -6.08
CA ALA A 36 -1.85 4.35 -6.14
C ALA A 36 -0.74 4.86 -5.19
N LEU A 37 -0.66 4.30 -3.98
CA LEU A 37 0.36 4.63 -3.00
C LEU A 37 1.76 4.17 -3.45
N GLY A 38 1.86 2.93 -3.97
CA GLY A 38 3.11 2.41 -4.51
C GLY A 38 3.62 3.26 -5.68
N TRP A 39 2.73 3.69 -6.57
CA TRP A 39 3.05 4.60 -7.66
C TRP A 39 3.50 5.98 -7.18
N HIS A 40 2.77 6.57 -6.23
CA HIS A 40 3.13 7.85 -5.61
C HIS A 40 4.51 7.81 -4.96
N ALA A 41 4.78 6.77 -4.15
CA ALA A 41 6.06 6.58 -3.49
C ALA A 41 7.20 6.38 -4.49
N TRP A 42 6.99 5.59 -5.56
CA TRP A 42 8.00 5.38 -6.59
C TRP A 42 8.42 6.70 -7.27
N ILE A 43 7.45 7.50 -7.73
CA ILE A 43 7.74 8.78 -8.40
C ILE A 43 8.47 9.73 -7.44
N GLY A 44 7.98 9.86 -6.20
CA GLY A 44 8.60 10.73 -5.19
C GLY A 44 10.05 10.33 -4.91
N MET A 45 10.29 9.06 -4.63
CA MET A 45 11.64 8.56 -4.32
C MET A 45 12.58 8.68 -5.52
N ARG A 46 12.11 8.39 -6.74
CA ARG A 46 12.92 8.59 -7.96
C ARG A 46 13.40 10.03 -8.07
N ASN A 47 12.53 11.00 -7.84
CA ASN A 47 12.89 12.42 -7.93
C ASN A 47 13.91 12.80 -6.85
N ILE A 48 13.72 12.36 -5.61
CA ILE A 48 14.69 12.55 -4.51
C ILE A 48 16.06 11.99 -4.88
N TRP A 49 16.12 10.78 -5.44
CA TRP A 49 17.39 10.17 -5.86
C TRP A 49 18.07 10.95 -6.98
N MET A 50 17.32 11.48 -7.94
CA MET A 50 17.86 12.30 -9.02
C MET A 50 18.40 13.64 -8.50
N ASP A 51 17.72 14.26 -7.54
CA ASP A 51 18.05 15.60 -7.04
C ASP A 51 19.23 15.58 -6.07
N TYR A 52 19.30 14.58 -5.18
CA TYR A 52 20.25 14.57 -4.07
C TYR A 52 21.41 13.57 -4.22
N VAL A 53 21.24 12.48 -4.98
CA VAL A 53 22.30 11.46 -5.14
C VAL A 53 23.05 11.66 -6.45
N LYS A 54 24.26 12.21 -6.35
CA LYS A 54 25.10 12.56 -7.50
C LYS A 54 25.83 11.35 -8.12
N PRO A 55 26.46 10.44 -7.33
CA PRO A 55 27.16 9.29 -7.90
C PRO A 55 26.18 8.31 -8.55
N VAL A 56 26.38 8.00 -9.83
CA VAL A 56 25.44 7.18 -10.62
C VAL A 56 25.28 5.77 -10.06
N GLY A 57 26.37 5.13 -9.64
CA GLY A 57 26.32 3.76 -9.09
C GLY A 57 25.46 3.67 -7.84
N VAL A 58 25.65 4.59 -6.89
CA VAL A 58 24.86 4.66 -5.65
C VAL A 58 23.39 4.92 -5.97
N ARG A 59 23.11 5.86 -6.87
CA ARG A 59 21.74 6.18 -7.29
C ARG A 59 21.01 4.96 -7.88
N LEU A 60 21.67 4.21 -8.77
CA LEU A 60 21.08 3.01 -9.37
C LEU A 60 20.79 1.92 -8.34
N VAL A 61 21.70 1.69 -7.40
CA VAL A 61 21.48 0.74 -6.30
C VAL A 61 20.30 1.15 -5.43
N LEU A 62 20.21 2.44 -5.05
CA LEU A 62 19.09 2.96 -4.26
C LEU A 62 17.76 2.85 -5.01
N MET A 63 17.74 3.13 -6.32
CA MET A 63 16.55 2.94 -7.16
C MET A 63 16.11 1.48 -7.22
N ALA A 64 17.04 0.55 -7.42
CA ALA A 64 16.75 -0.89 -7.44
C ALA A 64 16.24 -1.41 -6.08
N ALA A 65 16.86 -0.95 -4.99
CA ALA A 65 16.43 -1.27 -3.63
C ALA A 65 15.03 -0.72 -3.34
N THR A 66 14.76 0.54 -3.72
CA THR A 66 13.44 1.17 -3.58
C THR A 66 12.39 0.38 -4.34
N LEU A 67 12.65 0.03 -5.60
CA LEU A 67 11.70 -0.72 -6.42
C LEU A 67 11.41 -2.11 -5.82
N THR A 68 12.46 -2.83 -5.42
CA THR A 68 12.33 -4.15 -4.77
C THR A 68 11.49 -4.07 -3.50
N TRP A 69 11.75 -3.06 -2.65
CA TRP A 69 11.00 -2.83 -1.42
C TRP A 69 9.52 -2.55 -1.70
N LEU A 70 9.22 -1.61 -2.61
CA LEU A 70 7.84 -1.27 -2.95
C LEU A 70 7.08 -2.47 -3.53
N LEU A 71 7.70 -3.25 -4.41
CA LEU A 71 7.11 -4.48 -4.95
C LEU A 71 6.84 -5.52 -3.86
N ALA A 72 7.77 -5.70 -2.92
CA ALA A 72 7.58 -6.59 -1.78
C ALA A 72 6.41 -6.14 -0.89
N CYS A 73 6.31 -4.85 -0.58
CA CYS A 73 5.19 -4.29 0.17
C CYS A 73 3.85 -4.48 -0.54
N MET A 74 3.78 -4.20 -1.85
CA MET A 74 2.56 -4.39 -2.64
C MET A 74 2.17 -5.87 -2.73
N GLY A 75 3.14 -6.76 -2.96
CA GLY A 75 2.89 -8.21 -3.00
C GLY A 75 2.40 -8.75 -1.66
N TRP A 76 2.99 -8.30 -0.55
CA TRP A 76 2.52 -8.67 0.78
C TRP A 76 1.13 -8.12 1.09
N ALA A 77 0.82 -6.89 0.70
CA ALA A 77 -0.51 -6.31 0.87
C ALA A 77 -1.58 -7.12 0.12
N VAL A 78 -1.30 -7.57 -1.11
CA VAL A 78 -2.19 -8.48 -1.87
C VAL A 78 -2.38 -9.79 -1.11
N GLN A 79 -1.28 -10.40 -0.62
CA GLN A 79 -1.34 -11.65 0.13
C GLN A 79 -2.20 -11.53 1.39
N VAL A 80 -2.04 -10.45 2.17
CA VAL A 80 -2.84 -10.19 3.38
C VAL A 80 -4.32 -10.01 3.02
N LEU A 81 -4.60 -9.20 2.00
CA LEU A 81 -5.97 -8.85 1.62
C LEU A 81 -6.77 -10.04 1.06
N TRP A 82 -6.10 -10.99 0.40
CA TRP A 82 -6.73 -12.20 -0.13
C TRP A 82 -6.73 -13.40 0.84
N ARG A 83 -6.08 -13.29 2.00
CA ARG A 83 -6.16 -14.28 3.08
C ARG A 83 -7.29 -14.03 4.08
N LEU A 84 -7.86 -12.82 4.08
CA LEU A 84 -9.05 -12.42 4.82
C LEU A 84 -10.32 -12.97 4.17
#